data_AF-A0A3B8Z3Y8-F1
#
_entry.id   AF-A0A3B8Z3Y8-F1
#
_cell.length_a   1.000
_cell.length_b   1.000
_cell.length_c   1.000
_cell.angle_alpha   90.00
_cell.angle_beta   90.00
_cell.angle_gamma   90.00
#
_symmetry.space_group_name_H-M   'P 1'
#
loop_
_entity.id
_entity.type
_entity.pdbx_description
1 polymer ?
#
loop_
_entity_poly.entity_id
_entity_poly.type
_entity_poly.pdbx_seq_one_letter_code
_entity_poly.pdbx_strand_id
1 'polypeptide(L)'
;MSIWVQTYAPGESFQKTAPGGPIVRQSFFDADRYKWREVAGDPSLSYKVRHDYTILGHDEDAGTLDMVVRWKADGGHCPIHRHTATTTVLVLEGEQHLWDIGLDGRRGDHTVRTAGDYALTVGDRLPHLERGGDQGGVVFFGCHADDGVLYEILDEDMKVVFAVTIPGLVADWQENA
;
A
#
# COMPACT_ATOMS: atom_id res chain seq x y z
N MET A 1 18.90 -18.38 -3.70
CA MET A 1 18.21 -17.71 -2.58
C MET A 1 18.94 -16.42 -2.28
N SER A 2 18.45 -15.32 -2.85
CA SER A 2 19.04 -14.00 -2.73
C SER A 2 17.97 -13.09 -2.14
N ILE A 3 18.01 -12.89 -0.83
CA ILE A 3 17.11 -11.97 -0.14
C ILE A 3 17.61 -10.55 -0.42
N TRP A 4 16.85 -9.75 -1.18
CA TRP A 4 17.16 -8.33 -1.41
C TRP A 4 16.42 -7.48 -0.36
N VAL A 5 17.19 -6.89 0.56
CA VAL A 5 16.68 -5.90 1.53
C VAL A 5 17.34 -4.57 1.21
N GLN A 6 16.53 -3.52 1.02
CA GLN A 6 17.05 -2.17 0.89
C GLN A 6 17.48 -1.65 2.27
N THR A 7 18.79 -1.62 2.54
CA THR A 7 19.31 -1.06 3.79
C THR A 7 19.51 0.45 3.67
N TYR A 8 19.10 1.20 4.68
CA TYR A 8 19.33 2.65 4.77
C TYR A 8 19.85 3.08 6.16
N ALA A 9 20.54 4.21 6.22
CA ALA A 9 20.99 4.88 7.46
C ALA A 9 19.90 5.82 8.03
N PRO A 10 19.64 5.84 9.35
CA PRO A 10 18.52 6.60 9.93
C PRO A 10 18.76 8.11 9.92
N GLY A 11 17.74 8.89 9.53
CA GLY A 11 17.70 10.34 9.72
C GLY A 11 17.24 10.68 11.14
N GLU A 12 18.01 11.50 11.86
CA GLU A 12 17.64 11.99 13.19
C GLU A 12 16.83 13.29 13.06
N SER A 13 15.62 13.34 13.62
CA SER A 13 14.94 14.61 13.91
C SER A 13 14.94 14.87 15.42
N PHE A 14 15.42 16.04 15.82
CA PHE A 14 15.51 16.45 17.22
C PHE A 14 14.32 17.33 17.59
N GLN A 15 13.40 16.82 18.42
CA GLN A 15 12.48 17.68 19.15
C GLN A 15 13.10 18.11 20.49
N LYS A 16 13.07 19.42 20.75
CA LYS A 16 13.66 20.05 21.94
C LYS A 16 12.72 19.89 23.13
N THR A 17 12.94 18.88 23.98
CA THR A 17 12.19 18.72 25.24
C THR A 17 12.87 19.44 26.41
N ALA A 18 12.09 19.71 27.47
CA ALA A 18 12.50 20.43 28.67
C ALA A 18 13.75 19.80 29.36
N PRO A 19 14.58 20.59 30.06
CA PRO A 19 15.83 20.07 30.63
C PRO A 19 15.55 19.03 31.72
N GLY A 20 16.06 17.80 31.53
CA GLY A 20 16.14 16.77 32.58
C GLY A 20 15.21 15.56 32.45
N GLY A 21 14.34 15.50 31.44
CA GLY A 21 13.59 14.27 31.13
C GLY A 21 14.41 13.28 30.30
N PRO A 22 14.11 11.96 30.34
CA PRO A 22 14.72 11.02 29.40
C PRO A 22 14.42 11.47 27.97
N ILE A 23 15.44 11.51 27.12
CA ILE A 23 15.26 11.78 25.69
C ILE A 23 14.50 10.59 25.11
N VAL A 24 13.20 10.74 24.89
CA VAL A 24 12.42 9.80 24.09
C VAL A 24 12.74 10.10 22.63
N ARG A 25 13.58 9.25 22.02
CA ARG A 25 13.76 9.28 20.56
C ARG A 25 12.62 8.47 19.96
N GLN A 26 11.64 9.16 19.39
CA GLN A 26 10.60 8.53 18.60
C GLN A 26 11.05 8.57 17.14
N SER A 27 11.25 7.41 16.54
CA SER A 27 11.59 7.26 15.13
C SER A 27 10.34 6.86 14.36
N PHE A 28 10.14 7.48 13.21
CA PHE A 28 9.01 7.23 12.32
C PHE A 28 9.53 6.58 11.03
N PHE A 29 8.61 5.98 10.26
CA PHE A 29 8.93 5.56 8.91
C PHE A 29 9.28 6.79 8.07
N ASP A 30 10.51 6.85 7.57
CA ASP A 30 10.99 7.95 6.74
C ASP A 30 10.80 7.59 5.26
N ALA A 31 9.68 8.05 4.70
CA ALA A 31 9.26 7.78 3.33
C ALA A 31 10.24 8.35 2.29
N ASP A 32 10.99 9.40 2.60
CA ASP A 32 11.88 10.07 1.65
C ASP A 32 13.14 9.25 1.33
N ARG A 33 13.42 8.22 2.13
CA ARG A 33 14.54 7.30 1.88
C ARG A 33 14.28 6.41 0.67
N TYR A 34 13.02 6.14 0.34
CA TYR A 34 12.65 5.12 -0.63
C TYR A 34 12.46 5.67 -2.04
N LYS A 35 12.71 4.81 -3.03
CA LYS A 35 12.39 5.08 -4.43
C LYS A 35 10.93 4.71 -4.67
N TRP A 36 10.15 5.69 -5.10
CA TRP A 36 8.70 5.55 -5.28
C TRP A 36 8.32 5.40 -6.75
N ARG A 37 7.48 4.42 -7.06
CA ARG A 37 6.86 4.22 -8.36
C ARG A 37 5.48 4.87 -8.35
N GLU A 38 5.29 5.90 -9.16
CA GLU A 38 3.96 6.52 -9.33
C GLU A 38 3.09 5.62 -10.22
N VAL A 39 1.86 5.43 -9.78
CA VAL A 39 0.77 4.82 -10.55
C VAL A 39 -0.24 5.92 -10.84
N ALA A 40 -0.54 6.13 -12.12
CA ALA A 40 -1.58 7.03 -12.57
C ALA A 40 -2.49 6.27 -13.53
N GLY A 41 -3.80 6.30 -13.29
CA GLY A 41 -4.78 5.64 -14.16
C GLY A 41 -5.30 6.55 -15.27
N ASP A 42 -6.14 5.95 -16.12
CA ASP A 42 -6.80 6.67 -17.21
C ASP A 42 -7.70 7.79 -16.66
N PRO A 43 -7.56 9.05 -17.13
CA PRO A 43 -8.41 10.16 -16.71
C PRO A 43 -9.90 10.00 -17.02
N SER A 44 -10.29 9.04 -17.87
CA SER A 44 -11.68 8.75 -18.21
C SER A 44 -12.45 7.91 -17.17
N LEU A 45 -11.75 7.32 -16.19
CA LEU A 45 -12.37 6.59 -15.08
C LEU A 45 -13.28 7.50 -14.25
N SER A 46 -14.31 6.94 -13.62
CA SER A 46 -15.23 7.72 -12.76
C SER A 46 -14.57 8.23 -11.46
N TYR A 47 -13.36 7.77 -11.15
CA TYR A 47 -12.58 8.18 -10.00
C TYR A 47 -11.10 8.33 -10.36
N LYS A 48 -10.41 9.20 -9.63
CA LYS A 48 -8.98 9.46 -9.85
C LYS A 48 -8.16 8.31 -9.29
N VAL A 49 -7.53 7.53 -10.16
CA VAL A 49 -6.47 6.58 -9.79
C VAL A 49 -5.14 7.31 -9.75
N ARG A 50 -4.60 7.48 -8.55
CA ARG A 50 -3.23 7.98 -8.33
C ARG A 50 -2.72 7.59 -6.96
N HIS A 51 -1.60 6.90 -6.92
CA HIS A 51 -0.86 6.59 -5.70
C HIS A 51 0.59 6.31 -6.07
N ASP A 52 1.47 6.29 -5.09
CA ASP A 52 2.83 5.78 -5.30
C ASP A 52 3.03 4.52 -4.45
N TYR A 53 3.89 3.61 -4.90
CA TYR A 53 4.30 2.46 -4.10
C TYR A 53 5.82 2.27 -4.12
N THR A 54 6.33 1.54 -3.13
CA THR A 54 7.73 1.12 -3.06
C THR A 54 7.83 -0.27 -2.44
N ILE A 55 8.81 -1.07 -2.87
CA ILE A 55 9.06 -2.41 -2.33
C ILE A 55 10.16 -2.32 -1.27
N LEU A 56 9.89 -2.85 -0.09
CA LEU A 56 10.84 -2.92 1.02
C LEU A 56 11.70 -4.19 0.95
N GLY A 57 11.10 -5.29 0.49
CA GLY A 57 11.75 -6.59 0.32
C GLY A 57 10.79 -7.60 -0.32
N HIS A 58 11.35 -8.64 -0.93
CA HIS A 58 10.59 -9.73 -1.51
C HIS A 58 11.42 -11.02 -1.54
N ASP A 59 10.72 -12.16 -1.55
CA ASP A 59 11.27 -13.48 -1.83
C ASP A 59 10.23 -14.26 -2.63
N GLU A 60 10.50 -14.46 -3.92
CA GLU A 60 9.60 -15.15 -4.85
C GLU A 60 9.46 -16.63 -4.52
N ASP A 61 10.54 -17.30 -4.11
CA ASP A 61 10.51 -18.72 -3.76
C ASP A 61 9.68 -18.95 -2.48
N ALA A 62 9.73 -17.98 -1.55
CA ALA A 62 8.93 -17.99 -0.33
C ALA A 62 7.53 -17.37 -0.49
N GLY A 63 7.20 -16.83 -1.67
CA GLY A 63 5.90 -16.19 -1.93
C GLY A 63 5.65 -14.93 -1.10
N THR A 64 6.69 -14.18 -0.71
CA THR A 64 6.55 -13.00 0.16
C THR A 64 6.92 -11.70 -0.54
N LEU A 65 6.17 -10.63 -0.26
CA LEU A 65 6.50 -9.27 -0.68
C LEU A 65 5.99 -8.25 0.34
N ASP A 66 6.90 -7.37 0.75
CA ASP A 66 6.61 -6.24 1.63
C ASP A 66 6.69 -4.94 0.82
N MET A 67 5.63 -4.14 0.87
CA MET A 67 5.57 -2.85 0.19
C MET A 67 4.94 -1.76 1.06
N VAL A 68 5.15 -0.51 0.64
CA VAL A 68 4.44 0.64 1.18
C VAL A 68 3.75 1.34 0.04
N VAL A 69 2.47 1.67 0.25
CA VAL A 69 1.68 2.53 -0.64
C VAL A 69 1.52 3.88 0.03
N ARG A 70 1.59 4.96 -0.75
CA ARG A 70 1.27 6.30 -0.29
C ARG A 70 0.29 6.99 -1.22
N TRP A 71 -0.63 7.74 -0.63
CA TRP A 71 -1.49 8.68 -1.33
C TRP A 71 -1.14 10.10 -0.93
N LYS A 72 -1.13 11.00 -1.92
CA LYS A 72 -0.99 12.45 -1.70
C LYS A 72 -2.35 13.02 -1.30
N ALA A 73 -2.35 14.24 -0.75
CA ALA A 73 -3.57 15.00 -0.43
C ALA A 73 -4.26 15.55 -1.69
N ASP A 74 -4.52 14.70 -2.68
CA ASP A 74 -5.05 15.07 -4.00
C ASP A 74 -6.24 14.20 -4.45
N GLY A 75 -6.80 13.41 -3.52
CA GLY A 75 -7.97 12.54 -3.75
C GLY A 75 -7.68 11.31 -4.62
N GLY A 76 -6.41 10.96 -4.83
CA GLY A 76 -6.02 9.76 -5.58
C GLY A 76 -6.36 8.45 -4.87
N HIS A 77 -6.77 7.45 -5.66
CA HIS A 77 -7.08 6.09 -5.23
C HIS A 77 -6.09 5.07 -5.80
N CYS A 78 -6.09 3.88 -5.23
CA CYS A 78 -5.72 2.66 -5.96
C CYS A 78 -6.78 2.35 -7.04
N PRO A 79 -6.44 1.63 -8.12
CA PRO A 79 -7.44 0.95 -8.94
C PRO A 79 -8.34 0.09 -8.05
N ILE A 80 -9.60 -0.15 -8.45
CA ILE A 80 -10.43 -1.16 -7.77
C ILE A 80 -9.71 -2.50 -7.85
N HIS A 81 -9.52 -3.14 -6.70
CA HIS A 81 -8.76 -4.38 -6.62
C HIS A 81 -9.24 -5.25 -5.47
N ARG A 82 -8.84 -6.51 -5.47
CA ARG A 82 -8.98 -7.43 -4.34
C ARG A 82 -7.67 -8.16 -4.10
N HIS A 83 -7.26 -8.31 -2.84
CA HIS A 83 -6.13 -9.16 -2.53
C HIS A 83 -6.53 -10.62 -2.65
N THR A 84 -5.75 -11.41 -3.37
CA THR A 84 -5.90 -12.87 -3.42
C THR A 84 -4.95 -13.57 -2.45
N ALA A 85 -3.86 -12.88 -2.10
CA ALA A 85 -2.89 -13.29 -1.10
C ALA A 85 -3.39 -13.04 0.33
N THR A 86 -2.72 -13.67 1.30
CA THR A 86 -2.78 -13.20 2.69
C THR A 86 -2.08 -11.85 2.76
N THR A 87 -2.76 -10.82 3.25
CA THR A 87 -2.23 -9.46 3.29
C THR A 87 -2.40 -8.85 4.68
N THR A 88 -1.26 -8.49 5.27
CA THR A 88 -1.17 -7.67 6.48
C THR A 88 -1.14 -6.21 6.10
N VAL A 89 -1.85 -5.37 6.85
CA VAL A 89 -1.90 -3.92 6.69
C VAL A 89 -1.51 -3.24 8.00
N LEU A 90 -0.66 -2.22 7.93
CA LEU A 90 -0.39 -1.31 9.03
C LEU A 90 -0.35 0.13 8.52
N VAL A 91 -1.22 1.00 9.04
CA VAL A 91 -1.19 2.42 8.67
C VAL A 91 -0.02 3.08 9.41
N LEU A 92 0.92 3.65 8.66
CA LEU A 92 2.13 4.28 9.19
C LEU A 92 1.91 5.77 9.47
N GLU A 93 1.17 6.45 8.59
CA GLU A 93 0.84 7.87 8.68
C GLU A 93 -0.50 8.16 7.99
N GLY A 94 -1.22 9.18 8.46
CA GLY A 94 -2.48 9.61 7.87
C GLY A 94 -3.58 8.56 8.03
N GLU A 95 -4.35 8.36 6.97
CA GLU A 95 -5.52 7.47 6.98
C GLU A 95 -5.59 6.62 5.70
N GLN A 96 -6.15 5.42 5.85
CA GLN A 96 -6.57 4.53 4.76
C GLN A 96 -8.10 4.46 4.78
N HIS A 97 -8.74 4.76 3.65
CA HIS A 97 -10.18 4.74 3.46
C HIS A 97 -10.52 3.62 2.49
N LEU A 98 -11.45 2.74 2.85
CA LEU A 98 -11.86 1.60 2.05
C LEU A 98 -13.39 1.49 1.93
N TRP A 99 -13.84 1.10 0.75
CA TRP A 99 -15.21 0.67 0.50
C TRP A 99 -15.18 -0.66 -0.23
N ASP A 100 -15.75 -1.71 0.36
CA ASP A 100 -16.04 -2.93 -0.39
C ASP A 100 -17.00 -2.60 -1.53
N ILE A 101 -16.77 -3.19 -2.70
CA ILE A 101 -17.61 -3.04 -3.88
C ILE A 101 -18.30 -4.38 -4.14
N GLY A 102 -19.62 -4.38 -4.08
CA GLY A 102 -20.43 -5.52 -4.49
C GLY A 102 -20.22 -5.82 -5.98
N LEU A 103 -20.45 -7.07 -6.38
CA LEU A 103 -20.35 -7.47 -7.80
C LEU A 103 -21.38 -6.77 -8.71
N ASP A 104 -22.37 -6.10 -8.12
CA ASP A 104 -23.32 -5.22 -8.80
C ASP A 104 -22.82 -3.76 -8.90
N GLY A 105 -21.57 -3.49 -8.52
CA GLY A 105 -20.92 -2.18 -8.52
C GLY A 105 -21.28 -1.28 -7.34
N ARG A 106 -22.12 -1.74 -6.40
CA ARG A 106 -22.54 -0.91 -5.25
C ARG A 106 -21.45 -0.83 -4.19
N ARG A 107 -21.18 0.37 -3.69
CA ARG A 107 -20.30 0.61 -2.55
C ARG A 107 -20.98 0.13 -1.26
N GLY A 108 -20.27 -0.67 -0.50
CA GLY A 108 -20.61 -1.06 0.86
C GLY A 108 -20.23 0.00 1.88
N ASP A 109 -20.11 -0.44 3.13
CA ASP A 109 -19.79 0.44 4.25
C ASP A 109 -18.38 1.02 4.13
N HIS A 110 -18.24 2.25 4.62
CA HIS A 110 -16.97 2.96 4.63
C HIS A 110 -16.15 2.56 5.87
N THR A 111 -14.95 2.03 5.64
CA THR A 111 -13.98 1.74 6.70
C THR A 111 -12.85 2.75 6.65
N VAL A 112 -12.51 3.33 7.81
CA VAL A 112 -11.34 4.20 7.96
C VAL A 112 -10.37 3.55 8.94
N ARG A 113 -9.11 3.44 8.54
CA ARG A 113 -7.98 3.07 9.41
C ARG A 113 -7.04 4.26 9.54
N THR A 114 -6.57 4.52 10.75
CA THR A 114 -5.69 5.62 11.13
C THR A 114 -4.32 5.10 11.54
N ALA A 115 -3.30 5.97 11.61
CA ALA A 115 -1.95 5.58 11.98
C ALA A 115 -1.89 4.69 13.25
N GLY A 116 -1.28 3.52 13.12
CA GLY A 116 -1.20 2.48 14.16
C GLY A 116 -2.26 1.38 14.03
N ASP A 117 -3.31 1.57 13.22
CA ASP A 117 -4.30 0.53 12.98
C ASP A 117 -3.71 -0.61 12.13
N TYR A 118 -4.07 -1.83 12.51
CA TYR A 118 -3.62 -3.07 11.91
C TYR A 118 -4.81 -3.85 11.33
N ALA A 119 -4.61 -4.50 10.19
CA ALA A 119 -5.56 -5.48 9.66
C ALA A 119 -4.83 -6.67 9.03
N LEU A 120 -5.53 -7.80 8.96
CA LEU A 120 -5.09 -9.01 8.27
C LEU A 120 -6.26 -9.53 7.43
N THR A 121 -6.03 -9.76 6.15
CA THR A 121 -6.92 -10.49 5.25
C THR A 121 -6.22 -11.77 4.79
N VAL A 122 -6.99 -12.83 4.55
CA VAL A 122 -6.50 -14.14 4.03
C VAL A 122 -6.99 -14.34 2.59
N GLY A 123 -7.11 -13.24 1.86
CA GLY A 123 -7.81 -13.14 0.57
C GLY A 123 -9.15 -12.44 0.73
N ASP A 124 -9.34 -11.38 -0.04
CA ASP A 124 -10.54 -10.56 -0.01
C ASP A 124 -11.69 -11.24 -0.74
N ARG A 125 -12.86 -11.27 -0.09
CA ARG A 125 -14.08 -11.82 -0.69
C ARG A 125 -14.67 -10.90 -1.75
N LEU A 126 -14.52 -9.59 -1.57
CA LEU A 126 -15.02 -8.56 -2.47
C LEU A 126 -13.85 -7.64 -2.85
N PRO A 127 -13.86 -7.06 -4.06
CA PRO A 127 -12.95 -5.97 -4.38
C PRO A 127 -13.29 -4.74 -3.55
N HIS A 128 -12.32 -3.86 -3.37
CA HIS A 128 -12.50 -2.59 -2.70
C HIS A 128 -11.99 -1.43 -3.55
N LEU A 129 -12.59 -0.26 -3.29
CA LEU A 129 -12.05 1.03 -3.65
C LEU A 129 -11.27 1.58 -2.45
N GLU A 130 -10.04 2.01 -2.67
CA GLU A 130 -9.12 2.40 -1.60
C GLU A 130 -8.44 3.74 -1.91
N ARG A 131 -8.32 4.62 -0.91
CA ARG A 131 -7.52 5.86 -0.98
C ARG A 131 -6.97 6.28 0.38
N GLY A 132 -6.07 7.27 0.36
CA GLY A 132 -5.70 8.01 1.56
C GLY A 132 -6.77 9.02 1.99
N GLY A 133 -6.69 9.48 3.24
CA GLY A 133 -7.56 10.53 3.78
C GLY A 133 -7.34 11.91 3.13
N ASP A 134 -7.90 12.96 3.74
CA ASP A 134 -7.82 14.32 3.18
C ASP A 134 -6.40 14.90 3.22
N GLN A 135 -5.55 14.39 4.11
CA GLN A 135 -4.12 14.71 4.15
C GLN A 135 -3.25 13.65 3.46
N GLY A 136 -3.86 12.69 2.76
CA GLY A 136 -3.18 11.52 2.22
C GLY A 136 -3.04 10.39 3.25
N GLY A 137 -2.09 9.49 2.99
CA GLY A 137 -1.79 8.37 3.89
C GLY A 137 -0.60 7.56 3.41
N VAL A 138 0.05 6.87 4.35
CA VAL A 138 1.17 5.96 4.11
C VAL A 138 0.88 4.65 4.81
N VAL A 139 0.84 3.55 4.06
CA VAL A 139 0.36 2.26 4.55
C VAL A 139 1.30 1.15 4.11
N PHE A 140 1.72 0.35 5.08
CA PHE A 140 2.48 -0.87 4.86
C PHE A 140 1.54 -2.03 4.48
N PHE A 141 1.97 -2.80 3.49
CA PHE A 141 1.34 -4.06 3.07
C PHE A 141 2.38 -5.17 3.06
N GLY A 142 2.14 -6.21 3.85
CA GLY A 142 2.93 -7.44 3.83
C GLY A 142 2.10 -8.57 3.22
N CYS A 143 2.56 -9.15 2.13
CA CYS A 143 1.82 -10.15 1.36
C CYS A 143 2.50 -11.52 1.41
N HIS A 144 1.68 -12.57 1.52
CA HIS A 144 2.09 -13.96 1.37
C HIS A 144 1.16 -14.66 0.36
N ALA A 145 1.72 -15.04 -0.79
CA ALA A 145 1.01 -15.59 -1.93
C ALA A 145 1.57 -16.97 -2.30
N ASP A 146 0.75 -18.02 -2.16
CA ASP A 146 1.13 -19.39 -2.48
C ASP A 146 1.32 -19.62 -3.99
N ASP A 147 0.60 -18.87 -4.83
CA ASP A 147 0.64 -18.93 -6.29
C ASP A 147 1.38 -17.74 -6.94
N GLY A 148 1.97 -16.87 -6.10
CA GLY A 148 2.66 -15.66 -6.52
C GLY A 148 1.74 -14.50 -6.94
N VAL A 149 0.41 -14.63 -6.88
CA VAL A 149 -0.54 -13.55 -7.19
C VAL A 149 -0.89 -12.76 -5.91
N LEU A 150 -0.56 -11.47 -5.91
CA LEU A 150 -0.77 -10.58 -4.76
C LEU A 150 -2.22 -10.09 -4.69
N TYR A 151 -2.69 -9.53 -5.81
CA TYR A 151 -4.01 -8.95 -5.94
C TYR A 151 -4.44 -8.89 -7.40
N GLU A 152 -5.74 -8.82 -7.62
CA GLU A 152 -6.34 -8.64 -8.94
C GLU A 152 -6.91 -7.23 -9.06
N ILE A 153 -6.69 -6.58 -10.20
CA ILE A 153 -7.29 -5.30 -10.57
C ILE A 153 -8.57 -5.57 -11.36
N LEU A 154 -9.62 -4.82 -11.05
CA LEU A 154 -10.90 -4.89 -11.71
C LEU A 154 -11.24 -3.57 -12.40
N ASP A 155 -12.00 -3.66 -13.49
CA ASP A 155 -12.62 -2.50 -14.14
C ASP A 155 -13.91 -2.04 -13.40
N GLU A 156 -14.54 -0.98 -13.88
CA GLU A 156 -15.77 -0.43 -13.30
C GLU A 156 -17.00 -1.35 -13.47
N ASP A 157 -16.90 -2.37 -14.32
CA ASP A 157 -17.91 -3.44 -14.50
C ASP A 157 -17.64 -4.65 -13.58
N MET A 158 -16.68 -4.54 -12.65
CA MET A 158 -16.26 -5.59 -11.72
C MET A 158 -15.70 -6.84 -12.41
N LYS A 159 -15.07 -6.68 -13.57
CA LYS A 159 -14.32 -7.76 -14.25
C LYS A 159 -12.85 -7.65 -13.92
N VAL A 160 -12.23 -8.79 -13.63
CA VAL A 160 -10.77 -8.87 -13.48
C VAL A 160 -10.13 -8.56 -14.83
N VAL A 161 -9.31 -7.51 -14.87
CA VAL A 161 -8.58 -7.08 -16.07
C VAL A 161 -7.08 -7.37 -15.98
N PHE A 162 -6.56 -7.52 -14.76
CA PHE A 162 -5.15 -7.79 -14.55
C PHE A 162 -4.90 -8.49 -13.22
N ALA A 163 -3.99 -9.47 -13.21
CA ALA A 163 -3.49 -10.10 -12.00
C ALA A 163 -2.08 -9.58 -11.71
N VAL A 164 -1.89 -8.97 -10.54
CA VAL A 164 -0.59 -8.47 -10.10
C VAL A 164 0.15 -9.59 -9.38
N THR A 165 1.31 -9.96 -9.91
CA THR A 165 2.19 -11.00 -9.36
C THR A 165 3.40 -10.40 -8.66
N ILE A 166 4.03 -11.14 -7.76
CA ILE A 166 5.30 -10.74 -7.14
C ILE A 166 6.36 -10.37 -8.21
N PRO A 167 6.73 -11.25 -9.16
CA PRO A 167 7.75 -10.91 -10.16
C PRO A 167 7.33 -9.73 -11.05
N GLY A 168 6.05 -9.61 -11.39
CA GLY A 168 5.54 -8.50 -12.20
C GLY A 168 5.66 -7.15 -11.50
N LEU A 169 5.25 -7.08 -10.22
CA LEU A 169 5.32 -5.85 -9.44
C LEU A 169 6.78 -5.45 -9.15
N VAL A 170 7.65 -6.44 -8.87
CA VAL A 170 9.09 -6.21 -8.71
C VAL A 170 9.71 -5.65 -9.99
N ALA A 171 9.38 -6.22 -11.15
CA ALA A 171 9.87 -5.73 -12.44
C ALA A 171 9.44 -4.26 -12.70
N ASP A 172 8.15 -3.92 -12.49
CA ASP A 172 7.67 -2.54 -12.67
C ASP A 172 8.36 -1.55 -11.71
N TRP A 173 8.57 -1.94 -10.45
CA TRP A 173 9.30 -1.13 -9.48
C TRP A 173 10.78 -0.91 -9.85
N GLN A 174 11.42 -1.92 -10.44
CA GLN A 174 12.81 -1.86 -10.90
C GLN A 174 12.97 -0.97 -12.14
N GLU A 175 12.04 -1.03 -13.09
CA GLU A 175 12.03 -0.22 -14.32
C GLU A 175 11.92 1.29 -14.07
N ASN A 176 11.40 1.66 -12.91
CA ASN A 176 11.32 3.04 -12.45
C ASN A 176 12.73 3.68 -12.51
N ALA A 177 12.99 4.65 -13.40
CA ALA A 177 14.34 5.23 -13.56
C ALA A 177 14.76 6.08 -12.35
#